data_AF-A5FIJ8-F1
#
_entry.id   AF-A5FIJ8-F1
#
_cell.length_a   1.000
_cell.length_b   1.000
_cell.length_c   1.000
_cell.angle_alpha   90.00
_cell.angle_beta   90.00
_cell.angle_gamma   90.00
#
_symmetry.space_group_name_H-M   'P 1'
#
loop_
_entity.id
_entity.type
_entity.pdbx_description
1 polymer ?
#
loop_
_entity_poly.entity_id
_entity_poly.type
_entity_poly.pdbx_seq_one_letter_code
_entity_poly.pdbx_strand_id
1 'polypeptide(L)'
;MKVDVHAVNFTVDRKLVDFIQERMDKLEKYYDRVVSADVFLKVERTSEKENKAVEIKINVPGDEFLVKKQCKTFEEAVELSAESLERLLVKRKEKIRAHI
;
A
#
# COMPACT_ATOMS: atom_id res chain seq x y z
N MET A 1 -10.11 -7.09 4.96
CA MET A 1 -9.10 -6.46 5.84
C MET A 1 -9.60 -5.11 6.37
N LYS A 2 -8.92 -4.53 7.37
CA LYS A 2 -9.11 -3.12 7.76
C LYS A 2 -8.13 -2.24 6.99
N VAL A 3 -8.63 -1.28 6.19
CA VAL A 3 -7.81 -0.31 5.47
C VAL A 3 -7.98 1.06 6.12
N ASP A 4 -6.90 1.61 6.64
CA ASP A 4 -6.87 2.95 7.23
C ASP A 4 -6.09 3.87 6.28
N VAL A 5 -6.73 4.96 5.83
CA VAL A 5 -6.12 5.92 4.90
C VAL A 5 -5.83 7.22 5.64
N HIS A 6 -4.55 7.58 5.70
CA HIS A 6 -4.05 8.78 6.35
C HIS A 6 -3.54 9.77 5.32
N ALA A 7 -4.14 10.96 5.26
CA ALA A 7 -3.69 12.04 4.40
C ALA A 7 -2.92 13.08 5.21
N VAL A 8 -1.70 13.42 4.77
CA VAL A 8 -0.81 14.37 5.44
C VAL A 8 -0.60 15.57 4.51
N ASN A 9 -0.94 16.76 5.00
CA ASN A 9 -0.86 18.05 4.30
C ASN A 9 -1.75 18.19 3.04
N PHE A 10 -2.72 17.31 2.83
CA PHE A 10 -3.72 17.48 1.77
C PHE A 10 -5.04 16.79 2.13
N THR A 11 -6.09 17.11 1.36
CA THR A 11 -7.40 16.46 1.47
C THR A 11 -7.46 15.31 0.46
N VAL A 12 -7.66 14.08 0.95
CA VAL A 12 -7.87 12.92 0.09
C VAL A 12 -9.26 12.98 -0.54
N ASP A 13 -9.33 12.81 -1.86
CA ASP A 13 -10.61 12.75 -2.56
C ASP A 13 -11.26 11.37 -2.37
N ARG A 14 -12.60 11.31 -2.32
CA ARG A 14 -13.32 10.03 -2.18
C ARG A 14 -12.96 9.05 -3.28
N LYS A 15 -12.75 9.54 -4.51
CA LYS A 15 -12.35 8.67 -5.64
C LYS A 15 -11.00 8.00 -5.40
N LEU A 16 -10.07 8.70 -4.78
CA LEU A 16 -8.75 8.16 -4.47
C LEU A 16 -8.81 7.14 -3.34
N VAL A 17 -9.65 7.38 -2.34
CA VAL A 17 -9.90 6.40 -1.27
C VAL A 17 -10.51 5.11 -1.85
N ASP A 18 -11.51 5.25 -2.72
CA ASP A 18 -12.16 4.11 -3.38
C ASP A 18 -11.16 3.32 -4.24
N PHE A 19 -10.32 4.02 -5.00
CA PHE A 19 -9.22 3.41 -5.76
C PHE A 19 -8.23 2.64 -4.86
N ILE A 20 -7.78 3.26 -3.77
CA ILE A 20 -6.87 2.61 -2.81
C ILE A 20 -7.55 1.37 -2.22
N GLN A 21 -8.83 1.49 -1.84
CA GLN A 21 -9.58 0.39 -1.24
C GLN A 21 -9.72 -0.79 -2.22
N GLU A 22 -10.05 -0.54 -3.49
CA GLU A 22 -10.11 -1.59 -4.51
C GLU A 22 -8.74 -2.26 -4.73
N ARG A 23 -7.65 -1.48 -4.71
CA ARG A 23 -6.29 -2.01 -4.84
C ARG A 23 -5.88 -2.86 -3.65
N MET A 24 -6.21 -2.42 -2.44
CA MET A 24 -5.92 -3.20 -1.24
C MET A 24 -6.77 -4.49 -1.22
N ASP A 25 -8.04 -4.44 -1.62
CA ASP A 25 -8.93 -5.61 -1.70
C ASP A 25 -8.39 -6.67 -2.67
N LYS A 26 -7.79 -6.23 -3.79
CA LYS A 26 -7.06 -7.13 -4.70
C LYS A 26 -5.88 -7.82 -4.00
N LEU A 27 -5.10 -7.11 -3.18
CA LEU A 27 -3.98 -7.69 -2.42
C LEU A 27 -4.44 -8.77 -1.44
N GLU A 28 -5.61 -8.59 -0.82
CA GLU A 28 -6.22 -9.56 0.09
C GLU A 28 -6.48 -10.91 -0.58
N LYS A 29 -6.87 -10.91 -1.87
CA LYS A 29 -7.07 -12.15 -2.65
C LYS A 29 -5.80 -12.99 -2.81
N TYR A 30 -4.63 -12.36 -2.82
CA TYR A 30 -3.36 -13.08 -2.91
C TYR A 30 -2.92 -13.62 -1.56
N TYR A 31 -3.20 -12.87 -0.47
CA TYR A 31 -2.78 -13.21 0.88
C TYR A 31 -3.91 -13.00 1.89
N ASP A 32 -4.65 -14.08 2.16
CA ASP A 32 -5.80 -14.12 3.07
C ASP A 32 -5.45 -13.80 4.54
N ARG A 33 -4.16 -13.74 4.87
CA ARG A 33 -3.65 -13.44 6.22
C ARG A 33 -3.31 -11.96 6.41
N VAL A 34 -3.80 -11.03 5.58
CA VAL A 34 -3.64 -9.59 5.85
C VAL A 34 -4.53 -9.18 7.03
N VAL A 35 -3.92 -8.67 8.10
CA VAL A 35 -4.63 -8.21 9.30
C VAL A 35 -5.14 -6.79 9.10
N SER A 36 -4.23 -5.88 8.74
CA SER A 36 -4.54 -4.47 8.48
C SER A 36 -3.62 -3.88 7.42
N ALA A 37 -4.10 -2.85 6.74
CA ALA A 37 -3.34 -2.06 5.80
C ALA A 37 -3.49 -0.57 6.14
N ASP A 38 -2.38 0.07 6.48
CA ASP A 38 -2.31 1.50 6.76
C ASP A 38 -1.66 2.20 5.55
N VAL A 39 -2.38 3.14 4.93
CA VAL A 39 -1.94 3.87 3.74
C VAL A 39 -1.74 5.33 4.10
N PHE A 40 -0.50 5.77 4.10
CA PHE A 40 -0.11 7.15 4.34
C PHE A 40 0.18 7.86 3.03
N LEU A 41 -0.61 8.87 2.73
CA LEU A 41 -0.46 9.75 1.58
C LEU A 41 0.14 11.06 2.08
N LYS A 42 1.32 11.42 1.61
CA LYS A 42 2.02 12.64 2.01
C LYS A 42 2.34 13.48 0.78
N VAL A 43 1.98 14.76 0.82
CA VAL A 43 2.47 15.74 -0.14
C VAL A 43 3.71 16.39 0.44
N GLU A 44 4.84 16.24 -0.24
CA GLU A 44 6.09 16.91 0.10
C GLU A 44 6.13 18.30 -0.55
N ARG A 45 6.65 19.29 0.18
CA ARG A 45 6.83 20.66 -0.34
C ARG A 45 8.21 20.78 -1.01
N THR A 46 8.45 19.95 -2.01
CA THR A 46 9.64 20.05 -2.88
C THR A 46 9.25 20.77 -4.18
N SER A 47 10.18 21.50 -4.79
CA SER A 47 10.01 22.13 -6.10
C SER A 47 9.96 21.12 -7.26
N GLU A 48 10.08 19.83 -6.96
CA GLU A 48 10.05 18.75 -7.94
C GLU A 48 8.63 18.36 -8.32
N LYS A 49 8.48 17.84 -9.54
CA LYS A 49 7.19 17.32 -10.04
C LYS A 49 6.74 16.05 -9.32
N GLU A 50 7.65 15.37 -8.62
CA GLU A 50 7.41 14.13 -7.86
C GLU A 50 7.30 14.44 -6.38
N ASN A 51 6.22 15.13 -6.02
CA ASN A 51 5.99 15.59 -4.67
C ASN A 51 4.97 14.74 -3.90
N LYS A 52 4.45 13.66 -4.49
CA LYS A 52 3.45 12.79 -3.88
C LYS A 52 4.11 11.51 -3.41
N ALA A 53 4.25 11.38 -2.10
CA ALA A 53 4.74 10.19 -1.44
C ALA A 53 3.56 9.35 -0.94
N VAL A 54 3.65 8.04 -1.17
CA VAL A 54 2.71 7.04 -0.68
C VAL A 54 3.50 6.01 0.11
N GLU A 55 3.05 5.73 1.31
CA GLU A 55 3.65 4.74 2.20
C GLU A 55 2.55 3.79 2.64
N ILE A 56 2.67 2.52 2.25
CA ILE A 56 1.68 1.48 2.55
C ILE A 56 2.33 0.49 3.51
N LYS A 57 1.69 0.30 4.65
CA LYS A 57 2.09 -0.63 5.68
C LYS A 57 1.05 -1.73 5.80
N ILE A 58 1.44 -2.97 5.49
CA ILE A 58 0.60 -4.15 5.64
C ILE A 58 1.08 -4.95 6.84
N ASN A 59 0.17 -5.18 7.80
CA ASN A 59 0.42 -6.05 8.93
C ASN A 59 -0.12 -7.45 8.61
N VAL A 60 0.74 -8.46 8.77
CA VAL A 60 0.38 -9.87 8.65
C VAL A 60 0.72 -10.59 9.97
N PRO A 61 0.09 -11.72 10.31
CA PRO A 61 0.44 -12.44 11.51
C PRO A 61 1.89 -12.94 11.41
N GLY A 62 2.74 -12.38 12.27
CA GLY A 62 4.16 -12.73 12.38
C GLY A 62 5.12 -11.98 11.44
N ASP A 63 4.67 -10.96 10.69
CA ASP A 63 5.54 -10.11 9.88
C ASP A 63 4.87 -8.76 9.56
N GLU A 64 5.66 -7.75 9.19
CA GLU A 64 5.15 -6.47 8.69
C GLU A 64 5.82 -6.10 7.38
N PHE A 65 5.03 -5.61 6.42
CA PHE A 65 5.54 -5.14 5.14
C PHE A 65 5.32 -3.63 5.05
N LEU A 66 6.38 -2.89 4.81
CA LEU A 66 6.32 -1.45 4.58
C LEU A 66 6.90 -1.14 3.20
N VAL A 67 6.11 -0.46 2.37
CA VAL A 67 6.52 -0.02 1.05
C VAL A 67 6.28 1.48 0.92
N LYS A 68 7.33 2.20 0.55
CA LYS A 68 7.29 3.63 0.29
C LYS A 68 7.63 3.91 -1.17
N LYS A 69 6.81 4.70 -1.84
CA LYS A 69 7.02 5.16 -3.22
C LYS A 69 6.71 6.64 -3.34
N GLN A 70 7.45 7.33 -4.19
CA GLN A 70 7.25 8.73 -4.55
C GLN A 70 7.03 8.81 -6.05
N CYS A 71 5.97 9.48 -6.49
CA CYS A 71 5.65 9.68 -7.90
C CYS A 71 5.00 11.05 -8.14
N LYS A 72 4.68 11.32 -9.41
CA LYS A 72 3.98 12.54 -9.87
C LYS A 72 2.49 12.52 -9.53
N THR A 73 1.90 11.33 -9.48
CA THR A 73 0.49 11.10 -9.15
C THR A 73 0.35 10.10 -8.01
N PHE A 74 -0.73 10.24 -7.22
CA PHE A 74 -1.02 9.27 -6.15
C PHE A 74 -1.38 7.91 -6.73
N GLU A 75 -2.12 7.89 -7.84
CA GLU A 75 -2.54 6.65 -8.51
C GLU A 75 -1.33 5.81 -8.93
N GLU A 76 -0.33 6.41 -9.60
CA GLU A 76 0.90 5.70 -9.97
C GLU A 76 1.69 5.22 -8.73
N ALA A 77 1.80 6.05 -7.69
CA ALA A 77 2.52 5.68 -6.48
C ALA A 77 1.83 4.52 -5.74
N VAL A 78 0.49 4.53 -5.68
CA VAL A 78 -0.33 3.46 -5.09
C VAL A 78 -0.19 2.18 -5.92
N GLU A 79 -0.29 2.27 -7.25
CA GLU A 79 -0.11 1.15 -8.19
C GLU A 79 1.26 0.47 -8.00
N LEU A 80 2.34 1.25 -8.04
CA LEU A 80 3.70 0.73 -7.88
C LEU A 80 3.95 0.14 -6.48
N SER A 81 3.33 0.74 -5.46
CA SER A 81 3.40 0.21 -4.09
C SER A 81 2.65 -1.11 -3.98
N ALA A 82 1.45 -1.20 -4.56
CA ALA A 82 0.65 -2.41 -4.59
C ALA A 82 1.34 -3.55 -5.34
N GLU A 83 1.93 -3.30 -6.52
CA GLU A 83 2.68 -4.33 -7.26
C GLU A 83 3.89 -4.84 -6.44
N SER A 84 4.60 -3.93 -5.77
CA SER A 84 5.72 -4.30 -4.91
C SER A 84 5.27 -5.17 -3.73
N LEU A 85 4.15 -4.80 -3.09
CA LEU A 85 3.55 -5.55 -1.99
C LEU A 85 3.04 -6.93 -2.43
N GLU A 86 2.39 -7.02 -3.58
CA GLU A 86 1.89 -8.29 -4.14
C GLU A 86 3.05 -9.31 -4.24
N ARG A 87 4.18 -8.90 -4.82
CA ARG A 87 5.36 -9.76 -4.95
C ARG A 87 5.93 -10.19 -3.58
N LEU A 88 5.93 -9.29 -2.60
CA LEU A 88 6.40 -9.61 -1.24
C LEU A 88 5.47 -10.61 -0.53
N LEU A 89 4.15 -10.39 -0.64
CA LEU A 89 3.14 -11.26 -0.06
C LEU A 89 3.14 -12.65 -0.69
N VAL A 90 3.26 -12.75 -2.02
CA VAL A 90 3.37 -14.03 -2.74
C VAL A 90 4.63 -14.77 -2.30
N LYS A 91 5.79 -14.12 -2.29
CA LYS A 91 7.05 -14.73 -1.81
C LYS A 91 6.94 -15.23 -0.37
N ARG A 92 6.27 -14.48 0.51
CA ARG A 92 6.04 -14.91 1.89
C ARG A 92 5.12 -16.12 1.97
N LYS A 93 4.03 -16.12 1.20
CA LYS A 93 3.10 -17.27 1.10
C LYS A 93 3.82 -18.53 0.63
N GLU A 94 4.68 -18.41 -0.37
CA GLU A 94 5.50 -19.52 -0.87
C GLU A 94 6.49 -20.03 0.19
N LYS A 95 7.20 -19.12 0.89
CA LYS A 95 8.10 -19.51 2.00
C LYS A 95 7.39 -20.23 3.14
N ILE A 96 6.21 -19.76 3.53
CA ILE A 96 5.41 -20.40 4.60
C ILE A 96 4.96 -21.79 4.14
N ARG A 97 4.50 -21.94 2.89
CA ARG A 97 4.10 -23.23 2.33
C ARG A 97 5.27 -24.21 2.20
N ALA A 98 6.47 -23.73 1.90
CA ALA A 98 7.67 -24.57 1.79
C ALA A 98 8.23 -25.03 3.15
N HIS A 99 7.76 -24.45 4.26
CA HIS A 99 8.17 -24.80 5.62
C HIS A 99 7.10 -25.60 6.38
N ILE A 100 6.10 -26.11 5.67
CA ILE A 100 5.10 -27.09 6.13
C ILE A 100 5.41 -28.42 5.44
#